data_AF-P60174-F1
#
_entry.id   AF-P60174-F1
#
_cell.length_a   1.000
_cell.length_b   1.000
_cell.length_c   1.000
_cell.angle_alpha   90.00
_cell.angle_beta   90.00
_cell.angle_gamma   90.00
#
_symmetry.space_group_name_H-M   'P 1'
#
loop_
_entity.id
_entity.type
_entity.pdbx_description
1 polymer ?
#
loop_
_entity_poly.entity_id
_entity_poly.type
_entity_poly.pdbx_seq_one_letter_code
_entity_poly.pdbx_strand_id
1 'polypeptide(L)'
;MAPSRKFFVGGNWKMNGRKQSLGELIGTLNAAKVPADTEVVCAPPTAYIDFARQKLDPKIAVAAQNCYKVTNGAFTGEISPGMIKDCGATWVVLGHSERRHVFGESDELIGQKVAHALAEGLGVIACIGEKLDEREAGITEKVVFEQTKVIADNVKDWSKVVLAYEPVWAIGTGKTATPQQAQEVHEKLRGWLKSNVSDAVAQSTRIIYGGSVTGATCKELASQPDVDGFLVGGASLKPEFVDIINAKQ
;
A
#
# COMPACT_ATOMS: atom_id res chain seq x y z
N MET A 1 -16.75 14.65 -15.90
CA MET A 1 -15.68 14.75 -14.87
C MET A 1 -15.25 13.34 -14.54
N ALA A 2 -13.96 13.02 -14.58
CA ALA A 2 -13.50 11.74 -14.04
C ALA A 2 -13.91 11.69 -12.55
N PRO A 3 -14.49 10.58 -12.06
CA PRO A 3 -14.87 10.49 -10.65
C PRO A 3 -13.61 10.71 -9.80
N SER A 4 -13.76 11.51 -8.73
CA SER A 4 -12.66 11.79 -7.80
C SER A 4 -12.13 10.46 -7.23
N ARG A 5 -10.80 10.35 -7.12
CA ARG A 5 -10.15 9.15 -6.59
C ARG A 5 -10.54 8.99 -5.12
N LYS A 6 -11.20 7.87 -4.79
CA LYS A 6 -11.57 7.53 -3.41
C LYS A 6 -10.31 7.50 -2.54
N PHE A 7 -10.36 8.17 -1.39
CA PHE A 7 -9.21 8.23 -0.48
C PHE A 7 -8.90 6.83 0.06
N PHE A 8 -7.64 6.44 0.13
CA PHE A 8 -7.25 5.07 0.48
C PHE A 8 -6.29 5.04 1.66
N VAL A 9 -6.64 4.35 2.74
CA VAL A 9 -5.79 4.22 3.93
C VAL A 9 -5.53 2.75 4.23
N GLY A 10 -4.30 2.32 3.93
CA GLY A 10 -3.77 1.01 4.27
C GLY A 10 -3.05 1.03 5.62
N GLY A 11 -3.29 0.05 6.48
CA GLY A 11 -2.52 -0.20 7.70
C GLY A 11 -1.64 -1.42 7.54
N ASN A 12 -0.33 -1.22 7.37
CA ASN A 12 0.65 -2.32 7.31
C ASN A 12 1.14 -2.65 8.72
N TRP A 13 0.61 -3.73 9.30
CA TRP A 13 0.94 -4.14 10.66
C TRP A 13 2.35 -4.76 10.76
N LYS A 14 2.97 -5.08 9.62
CA LYS A 14 4.28 -5.74 9.52
C LYS A 14 4.32 -7.00 10.40
N MET A 15 5.47 -7.36 10.96
CA MET A 15 5.63 -8.51 11.85
C MET A 15 5.21 -8.18 13.30
N ASN A 16 4.02 -7.61 13.51
CA ASN A 16 3.51 -7.26 14.84
C ASN A 16 2.15 -7.89 15.15
N GLY A 17 1.90 -8.09 16.45
CA GLY A 17 0.60 -8.46 16.97
C GLY A 17 0.49 -9.91 17.45
N ARG A 18 -0.44 -10.12 18.39
CA ARG A 18 -0.95 -11.42 18.82
C ARG A 18 -2.47 -11.34 18.87
N LYS A 19 -3.17 -12.48 18.96
CA LYS A 19 -4.65 -12.53 18.99
C LYS A 19 -5.29 -11.51 19.96
N GLN A 20 -4.71 -11.30 21.14
CA GLN A 20 -5.21 -10.33 22.10
C GLN A 20 -5.07 -8.89 21.58
N SER A 21 -3.84 -8.42 21.33
CA SER A 21 -3.61 -7.04 20.90
C SER A 21 -4.24 -6.71 19.55
N LEU A 22 -4.27 -7.67 18.62
CA LEU A 22 -4.99 -7.51 17.35
C LEU A 22 -6.50 -7.47 17.56
N GLY A 23 -7.04 -8.24 18.51
CA GLY A 23 -8.46 -8.17 18.88
C GLY A 23 -8.86 -6.80 19.44
N GLU A 24 -8.01 -6.22 20.29
CA GLU A 24 -8.21 -4.87 20.85
C GLU A 24 -8.15 -3.79 19.74
N LEU A 25 -7.17 -3.87 18.83
CA LEU A 25 -7.06 -3.00 17.67
C LEU A 25 -8.29 -3.12 16.76
N ILE A 26 -8.71 -4.34 16.43
CA ILE A 26 -9.90 -4.59 15.61
C ILE A 26 -11.17 -4.07 16.29
N GLY A 27 -11.31 -4.23 17.61
CA GLY A 27 -12.42 -3.66 18.37
C GLY A 27 -12.50 -2.14 18.23
N THR A 28 -11.35 -1.47 18.31
CA THR A 28 -11.23 -0.02 18.08
C THR A 28 -11.65 0.37 16.65
N LEU A 29 -11.18 -0.37 15.64
CA LEU A 29 -11.50 -0.09 14.23
C LEU A 29 -12.97 -0.34 13.88
N ASN A 30 -13.59 -1.37 14.46
CA ASN A 30 -15.00 -1.66 14.26
C ASN A 30 -15.90 -0.55 14.83
N ALA A 31 -15.53 0.00 15.99
CA ALA A 31 -16.23 1.10 16.64
C ALA A 31 -16.01 2.47 15.96
N ALA A 32 -14.97 2.60 15.15
CA ALA A 32 -14.65 3.83 14.46
C ALA A 32 -15.67 4.19 13.37
N LYS A 33 -15.99 5.48 13.28
CA LYS A 33 -16.72 6.02 12.12
C LYS A 33 -15.73 6.18 10.97
N VAL A 34 -15.90 5.35 9.94
CA VAL A 34 -15.13 5.42 8.69
C VAL A 34 -15.91 6.29 7.70
N PRO A 35 -15.31 7.37 7.14
CA PRO A 35 -15.94 8.17 6.10
C PRO A 35 -16.29 7.32 4.88
N ALA A 36 -17.45 7.58 4.25
CA ALA A 36 -17.91 6.80 3.09
C ALA A 36 -16.97 6.92 1.88
N ASP A 37 -16.25 8.04 1.78
CA ASP A 37 -15.26 8.39 0.76
C ASP A 37 -13.84 7.90 1.10
N THR A 38 -13.65 7.19 2.22
CA THR A 38 -12.39 6.50 2.55
C THR A 38 -12.53 5.00 2.38
N GLU A 39 -11.62 4.39 1.62
CA GLU A 39 -11.40 2.95 1.58
C GLU A 39 -10.31 2.58 2.59
N VAL A 40 -10.59 1.62 3.47
CA VAL A 40 -9.67 1.22 4.54
C VAL A 40 -9.27 -0.23 4.34
N VAL A 41 -7.96 -0.51 4.41
CA VAL A 41 -7.40 -1.86 4.25
C VAL A 41 -6.42 -2.14 5.37
N CYS A 42 -6.53 -3.29 6.04
CA CYS A 42 -5.57 -3.71 7.07
C CYS A 42 -4.78 -4.93 6.59
N ALA A 43 -3.45 -4.88 6.71
CA ALA A 43 -2.53 -5.95 6.34
C ALA A 43 -1.93 -6.61 7.60
N PRO A 44 -2.60 -7.60 8.22
CA PRO A 44 -2.04 -8.39 9.32
C PRO A 44 -0.89 -9.31 8.86
N PRO A 45 -0.06 -9.82 9.79
CA PRO A 45 0.80 -10.96 9.51
C PRO A 45 -0.01 -12.14 8.96
N THR A 46 0.59 -12.95 8.08
CA THR A 46 -0.07 -14.09 7.41
C THR A 46 -0.83 -15.02 8.36
N ALA A 47 -0.24 -15.32 9.52
CA ALA A 47 -0.83 -16.18 10.55
C ALA A 47 -2.17 -15.66 11.14
N TYR A 48 -2.52 -14.40 10.88
CA TYR A 48 -3.71 -13.74 11.41
C TYR A 48 -4.63 -13.17 10.33
N ILE A 49 -4.42 -13.48 9.03
CA ILE A 49 -5.31 -13.00 7.95
C ILE A 49 -6.75 -13.45 8.20
N ASP A 50 -6.96 -14.75 8.37
CA ASP A 50 -8.28 -15.34 8.61
C ASP A 50 -8.92 -14.80 9.90
N PHE A 51 -8.14 -14.75 11.00
CA PHE A 51 -8.57 -14.14 12.26
C PHE A 51 -9.02 -12.68 12.10
N ALA A 52 -8.25 -11.86 11.37
CA ALA A 52 -8.57 -10.47 11.16
C ALA A 52 -9.82 -10.31 10.27
N ARG A 53 -9.94 -11.10 9.20
CA ARG A 53 -11.10 -11.04 8.31
C ARG A 53 -12.40 -11.43 9.02
N GLN A 54 -12.36 -12.46 9.87
CA GLN A 54 -13.54 -12.88 10.64
C GLN A 54 -13.99 -11.85 11.67
N LYS A 55 -13.08 -11.00 12.17
CA LYS A 55 -13.39 -10.03 13.24
C LYS A 55 -13.57 -8.59 12.79
N LEU A 56 -12.92 -8.17 11.71
CA LEU A 56 -13.09 -6.84 11.16
C LEU A 56 -14.46 -6.70 10.51
N ASP A 57 -15.09 -5.54 10.73
CA ASP A 57 -16.27 -5.10 9.98
C ASP A 57 -16.00 -5.26 8.47
N PRO A 58 -16.95 -5.83 7.68
CA PRO A 58 -16.80 -6.00 6.24
C PRO A 58 -16.44 -4.71 5.47
N LYS A 59 -16.75 -3.52 6.01
CA LYS A 59 -16.37 -2.23 5.41
C LYS A 59 -14.85 -2.00 5.38
N ILE A 60 -14.09 -2.67 6.24
CA ILE A 60 -12.63 -2.63 6.27
C ILE A 60 -12.12 -3.88 5.57
N ALA A 61 -11.38 -3.71 4.48
CA ALA A 61 -10.82 -4.83 3.75
C ALA A 61 -9.57 -5.39 4.46
N VAL A 62 -9.22 -6.64 4.14
CA VAL A 62 -8.01 -7.29 4.65
C VAL A 62 -7.07 -7.56 3.48
N ALA A 63 -5.78 -7.30 3.71
CA ALA A 63 -4.70 -7.61 2.80
C ALA A 63 -3.73 -8.64 3.38
N ALA A 64 -3.10 -9.44 2.52
CA ALA A 64 -1.85 -10.10 2.89
C ALA A 64 -0.66 -9.11 2.78
N GLN A 65 0.43 -9.37 3.50
CA GLN A 65 1.65 -8.55 3.43
C GLN A 65 2.63 -8.98 2.33
N ASN A 66 2.43 -10.15 1.74
CA ASN A 66 3.18 -10.69 0.60
C ASN A 66 2.42 -11.89 0.01
N CYS A 67 2.74 -12.28 -1.21
CA CYS A 67 2.38 -13.58 -1.79
C CYS A 67 3.40 -13.99 -2.85
N TYR A 68 3.29 -15.22 -3.35
CA TYR A 68 4.14 -15.72 -4.41
C TYR A 68 3.47 -15.64 -5.79
N LYS A 69 4.25 -15.93 -6.84
CA LYS A 69 3.91 -15.71 -8.25
C LYS A 69 3.26 -16.91 -8.96
N VAL A 70 2.84 -17.93 -8.22
CA VAL A 70 2.13 -19.11 -8.76
C VAL A 70 1.04 -19.60 -7.81
N THR A 71 0.06 -20.34 -8.34
CA THR A 71 -1.12 -20.80 -7.60
C THR A 71 -0.75 -21.85 -6.53
N ASN A 72 0.15 -22.78 -6.83
CA ASN A 72 0.62 -23.86 -5.96
C ASN A 72 1.99 -24.39 -6.42
N GLY A 73 2.71 -25.12 -5.55
CA GLY A 73 3.97 -25.77 -5.89
C GLY A 73 4.90 -26.03 -4.72
N ALA A 74 6.13 -26.45 -5.01
CA ALA A 74 7.17 -26.76 -4.02
C ALA A 74 7.89 -25.48 -3.54
N PHE A 75 7.14 -24.58 -2.90
CA PHE A 75 7.62 -23.28 -2.39
C PHE A 75 7.37 -23.17 -0.88
N THR A 76 8.06 -24.01 -0.09
CA THR A 76 7.86 -24.09 1.36
C THR A 76 7.96 -22.73 2.04
N GLY A 77 6.90 -22.35 2.76
CA GLY A 77 6.80 -21.07 3.50
C GLY A 77 6.07 -19.96 2.75
N GLU A 78 5.89 -20.08 1.43
CA GLU A 78 5.14 -19.12 0.64
C GLU A 78 3.62 -19.35 0.73
N ILE A 79 2.85 -18.31 0.42
CA ILE A 79 1.39 -18.37 0.22
C ILE A 79 1.04 -17.87 -1.18
N SER A 80 -0.03 -18.40 -1.77
CA SER A 80 -0.50 -17.96 -3.09
C SER A 80 -1.68 -16.97 -2.97
N PRO A 81 -1.97 -16.19 -4.03
CA PRO A 81 -3.18 -15.38 -4.10
C PRO A 81 -4.47 -16.18 -3.86
N GLY A 82 -4.50 -17.45 -4.29
CA GLY A 82 -5.62 -18.37 -4.05
C GLY A 82 -5.89 -18.58 -2.56
N MET A 83 -4.84 -18.83 -1.76
CA MET A 83 -4.96 -18.98 -0.31
C MET A 83 -5.42 -17.70 0.40
N ILE A 84 -4.98 -16.53 -0.09
CA ILE A 84 -5.39 -15.23 0.46
C ILE A 84 -6.89 -15.02 0.27
N LYS A 85 -7.40 -15.32 -0.94
CA LYS A 85 -8.84 -15.26 -1.23
C LYS A 85 -9.65 -16.26 -0.40
N ASP A 86 -9.11 -17.45 -0.18
CA ASP A 86 -9.76 -18.50 0.62
C ASP A 86 -9.97 -18.06 2.08
N CYS A 87 -9.03 -17.28 2.63
CA CYS A 87 -9.19 -16.61 3.93
C CYS A 87 -10.12 -15.38 3.90
N GLY A 88 -10.74 -15.05 2.75
CA GLY A 88 -11.63 -13.90 2.56
C GLY A 88 -10.91 -12.54 2.47
N ALA A 89 -9.58 -12.52 2.37
CA ALA A 89 -8.84 -11.28 2.11
C ALA A 89 -8.88 -10.94 0.61
N THR A 90 -8.94 -9.65 0.30
CA THR A 90 -9.18 -9.16 -1.07
C THR A 90 -8.01 -8.36 -1.63
N TRP A 91 -6.97 -8.12 -0.83
CA TRP A 91 -5.81 -7.31 -1.18
C TRP A 91 -4.49 -8.02 -0.87
N VAL A 92 -3.40 -7.57 -1.49
CA VAL A 92 -2.02 -7.92 -1.11
C VAL A 92 -1.10 -6.72 -1.26
N VAL A 93 -0.19 -6.53 -0.30
CA VAL A 93 0.93 -5.59 -0.42
C VAL A 93 2.10 -6.30 -1.11
N LEU A 94 2.66 -5.71 -2.16
CA LEU A 94 3.75 -6.29 -2.94
C LEU A 94 4.85 -5.26 -3.19
N GLY A 95 6.11 -5.72 -3.15
CA GLY A 95 7.27 -4.86 -3.38
C GLY A 95 7.55 -3.88 -2.25
N HIS A 96 7.05 -4.12 -1.03
CA HIS A 96 7.37 -3.28 0.14
C HIS A 96 8.90 -3.19 0.33
N SER A 97 9.40 -2.02 0.74
CA SER A 97 10.84 -1.75 0.87
C SER A 97 11.61 -2.81 1.68
N GLU A 98 11.02 -3.30 2.78
CA GLU A 98 11.61 -4.38 3.60
C GLU A 98 11.81 -5.67 2.79
N ARG A 99 10.90 -6.01 1.88
CA ARG A 99 11.00 -7.20 1.00
C ARG A 99 12.08 -7.01 -0.05
N ARG A 100 12.20 -5.80 -0.61
CA ARG A 100 13.26 -5.45 -1.57
C ARG A 100 14.65 -5.48 -0.93
N HIS A 101 14.81 -4.87 0.24
CA HIS A 101 16.13 -4.57 0.79
C HIS A 101 16.62 -5.54 1.87
N VAL A 102 15.72 -6.19 2.62
CA VAL A 102 16.11 -7.20 3.63
C VAL A 102 16.09 -8.60 3.02
N PHE A 103 15.12 -8.88 2.14
CA PHE A 103 14.94 -10.21 1.56
C PHE A 103 15.33 -10.32 0.08
N GLY A 104 15.77 -9.21 -0.54
CA GLY A 104 16.34 -9.22 -1.88
C GLY A 104 15.33 -9.48 -3.01
N GLU A 105 14.04 -9.14 -2.82
CA GLU A 105 13.07 -9.27 -3.91
C GLU A 105 13.37 -8.26 -5.04
N SER A 106 13.67 -8.77 -6.23
CA SER A 106 13.97 -7.96 -7.42
C SER A 106 12.72 -7.34 -8.04
N ASP A 107 12.90 -6.29 -8.85
CA ASP A 107 11.80 -5.68 -9.61
C ASP A 107 11.06 -6.71 -10.49
N GLU A 108 11.80 -7.59 -11.17
CA GLU A 108 11.22 -8.63 -12.01
C GLU A 108 10.32 -9.58 -11.20
N LEU A 109 10.79 -10.04 -10.03
CA LEU A 109 9.99 -10.91 -9.17
C LEU A 109 8.72 -10.18 -8.69
N ILE A 110 8.83 -8.90 -8.34
CA ILE A 110 7.69 -8.09 -7.90
C ILE A 110 6.69 -7.94 -9.04
N GLY A 111 7.13 -7.62 -10.26
CA GLY A 111 6.27 -7.58 -11.45
C GLY A 111 5.51 -8.90 -11.68
N GLN A 112 6.21 -10.03 -11.58
CA GLN A 112 5.59 -11.36 -11.69
C GLN A 112 4.55 -11.63 -10.59
N LYS A 113 4.82 -11.22 -9.34
CA LYS A 113 3.87 -11.33 -8.23
C LYS A 113 2.64 -10.45 -8.46
N VAL A 114 2.82 -9.21 -8.93
CA VAL A 114 1.71 -8.30 -9.26
C VAL A 114 0.83 -8.91 -10.34
N ALA A 115 1.42 -9.38 -11.45
CA ALA A 115 0.66 -10.02 -12.53
C ALA A 115 -0.18 -11.20 -12.02
N HIS A 116 0.43 -12.08 -11.22
CA HIS A 116 -0.26 -13.27 -10.74
C HIS A 116 -1.38 -12.93 -9.73
N ALA A 117 -1.14 -12.00 -8.79
CA ALA A 117 -2.15 -11.56 -7.84
C ALA A 117 -3.37 -10.93 -8.53
N LEU A 118 -3.14 -10.08 -9.55
CA LEU A 118 -4.22 -9.47 -10.33
C LEU A 118 -4.98 -10.50 -11.17
N ALA A 119 -4.28 -11.47 -11.79
CA ALA A 119 -4.91 -12.55 -12.56
C ALA A 119 -5.83 -13.42 -11.69
N GLU A 120 -5.46 -13.62 -10.42
CA GLU A 120 -6.28 -14.31 -9.43
C GLU A 120 -7.38 -13.40 -8.84
N GLY A 121 -7.41 -12.11 -9.19
CA GLY A 121 -8.49 -11.19 -8.86
C GLY A 121 -8.31 -10.39 -7.57
N LEU A 122 -7.15 -10.46 -6.91
CA LEU A 122 -6.82 -9.62 -5.76
C LEU A 122 -6.60 -8.16 -6.19
N GLY A 123 -6.89 -7.23 -5.28
CA GLY A 123 -6.32 -5.89 -5.33
C GLY A 123 -4.86 -5.90 -4.93
N VAL A 124 -4.05 -5.03 -5.52
CA VAL A 124 -2.61 -4.93 -5.24
C VAL A 124 -2.26 -3.53 -4.76
N ILE A 125 -1.60 -3.46 -3.60
CA ILE A 125 -0.88 -2.27 -3.15
C ILE A 125 0.59 -2.48 -3.55
N ALA A 126 1.01 -1.88 -4.66
CA ALA A 126 2.33 -2.04 -5.22
C ALA A 126 3.26 -0.93 -4.72
N CYS A 127 4.29 -1.30 -3.98
CA CYS A 127 5.19 -0.35 -3.32
C CYS A 127 6.43 -0.06 -4.17
N ILE A 128 6.81 1.21 -4.16
CA ILE A 128 7.97 1.78 -4.85
C ILE A 128 8.60 2.88 -3.98
N GLY A 129 9.85 3.21 -4.24
CA GLY A 129 10.54 4.27 -3.51
C GLY A 129 12.05 4.19 -3.62
N GLU A 130 12.69 5.33 -3.35
CA GLU A 130 14.13 5.51 -3.38
C GLU A 130 14.74 5.47 -1.96
N LYS A 131 16.02 5.09 -1.89
CA LYS A 131 16.86 5.18 -0.69
C LYS A 131 17.38 6.59 -0.46
N LEU A 132 17.96 6.83 0.72
CA LEU A 132 18.51 8.14 1.07
C LEU A 132 19.61 8.58 0.10
N ASP A 133 20.54 7.70 -0.21
CA ASP A 133 21.66 7.95 -1.14
C ASP A 133 21.16 8.22 -2.57
N GLU A 134 20.11 7.52 -3.00
CA GLU A 134 19.46 7.74 -4.30
C GLU A 134 18.77 9.11 -4.37
N ARG A 135 18.14 9.56 -3.28
CA ARG A 135 17.58 10.92 -3.18
C ARG A 135 18.68 11.99 -3.15
N GLU A 136 19.71 11.79 -2.34
CA GLU A 136 20.83 12.74 -2.22
C GLU A 136 21.62 12.86 -3.53
N ALA A 137 21.66 11.80 -4.33
CA ALA A 137 22.22 11.80 -5.69
C ALA A 137 21.29 12.42 -6.76
N GLY A 138 20.08 12.85 -6.39
CA GLY A 138 19.11 13.47 -7.31
C GLY A 138 18.48 12.50 -8.31
N ILE A 139 18.46 11.20 -8.01
CA ILE A 139 17.96 10.15 -8.92
C ILE A 139 16.63 9.53 -8.48
N THR A 140 15.88 10.19 -7.58
CA THR A 140 14.55 9.73 -7.11
C THR A 140 13.64 9.34 -8.27
N GLU A 141 13.46 10.23 -9.26
CA GLU A 141 12.60 9.98 -10.42
C GLU A 141 13.03 8.75 -11.20
N LYS A 142 14.32 8.61 -11.48
CA LYS A 142 14.86 7.45 -12.20
C LYS A 142 14.47 6.16 -11.48
N VAL A 143 14.72 6.09 -10.18
CA VAL A 143 14.44 4.89 -9.37
C VAL A 143 12.95 4.57 -9.38
N VAL A 144 12.09 5.54 -9.04
CA VAL A 144 10.65 5.26 -8.95
C VAL A 144 10.03 4.97 -10.32
N PHE A 145 10.51 5.58 -11.40
CA PHE A 145 10.04 5.28 -12.76
C PHE A 145 10.48 3.91 -13.24
N GLU A 146 11.70 3.46 -12.94
CA GLU A 146 12.17 2.11 -13.27
C GLU A 146 11.34 1.05 -12.54
N GLN A 147 11.12 1.22 -11.23
CA GLN A 147 10.28 0.29 -10.45
C GLN A 147 8.81 0.31 -10.94
N THR A 148 8.25 1.49 -11.22
CA THR A 148 6.88 1.63 -11.76
C THR A 148 6.76 0.98 -13.12
N LYS A 149 7.78 1.13 -13.98
CA LYS A 149 7.79 0.51 -15.31
C LYS A 149 7.67 -1.00 -15.23
N VAL A 150 8.45 -1.66 -14.38
CA VAL A 150 8.40 -3.12 -14.27
C VAL A 150 7.04 -3.61 -13.77
N ILE A 151 6.40 -2.87 -12.85
CA ILE A 151 5.02 -3.12 -12.46
C ILE A 151 4.08 -2.92 -13.66
N ALA A 152 4.18 -1.79 -14.36
CA ALA A 152 3.32 -1.45 -15.49
C ALA A 152 3.37 -2.47 -16.63
N ASP A 153 4.56 -2.99 -16.95
CA ASP A 153 4.76 -4.02 -17.97
C ASP A 153 4.03 -5.34 -17.62
N ASN A 154 3.61 -5.52 -16.36
CA ASN A 154 2.91 -6.69 -15.83
C ASN A 154 1.42 -6.43 -15.50
N VAL A 155 0.90 -5.21 -15.67
CA VAL A 155 -0.46 -4.82 -15.31
C VAL A 155 -1.29 -4.56 -16.57
N LYS A 156 -2.31 -5.40 -16.79
CA LYS A 156 -3.29 -5.21 -17.88
C LYS A 156 -4.47 -4.33 -17.48
N ASP A 157 -4.91 -4.44 -16.23
CA ASP A 157 -6.00 -3.67 -15.65
C ASP A 157 -5.53 -2.99 -14.37
N TRP A 158 -5.52 -1.66 -14.39
CA TRP A 158 -5.10 -0.81 -13.28
C TRP A 158 -6.21 -0.56 -12.26
N SER A 159 -7.46 -0.97 -12.52
CA SER A 159 -8.62 -0.70 -11.65
C SER A 159 -8.45 -1.27 -10.23
N LYS A 160 -7.64 -2.32 -10.10
CA LYS A 160 -7.33 -3.02 -8.84
C LYS A 160 -5.92 -2.74 -8.31
N VAL A 161 -5.23 -1.74 -8.85
CA VAL A 161 -3.88 -1.35 -8.40
C VAL A 161 -3.94 -0.03 -7.63
N VAL A 162 -3.23 -0.01 -6.50
CA VAL A 162 -2.87 1.19 -5.75
C VAL A 162 -1.34 1.25 -5.74
N LEU A 163 -0.75 2.38 -6.14
CA LEU A 163 0.70 2.59 -6.00
C LEU A 163 0.99 3.23 -4.65
N ALA A 164 1.89 2.64 -3.88
CA ALA A 164 2.39 3.21 -2.65
C ALA A 164 3.80 3.75 -2.87
N TYR A 165 3.95 5.08 -2.86
CA TYR A 165 5.25 5.73 -2.84
C TYR A 165 5.75 5.81 -1.40
N GLU A 166 6.82 5.06 -1.11
CA GLU A 166 7.42 4.93 0.20
C GLU A 166 8.90 5.32 0.13
N PRO A 167 9.27 6.60 0.34
CA PRO A 167 10.67 6.99 0.41
C PRO A 167 11.33 6.18 1.53
N VAL A 168 12.28 5.31 1.21
CA VAL A 168 12.79 4.29 2.14
C VAL A 168 13.39 4.94 3.39
N TRP A 169 13.99 6.12 3.21
CA TRP A 169 14.55 6.94 4.27
C TRP A 169 13.52 7.54 5.25
N ALA A 170 12.23 7.50 4.92
CA ALA A 170 11.12 7.94 5.76
C ALA A 170 10.37 6.78 6.44
N ILE A 171 10.78 5.52 6.21
CA ILE A 171 10.10 4.33 6.76
C ILE A 171 10.72 3.97 8.11
N GLY A 172 9.99 4.22 9.20
CA GLY A 172 10.40 3.83 10.56
C GLY A 172 11.56 4.64 11.15
N THR A 173 12.02 5.69 10.47
CA THR A 173 13.13 6.54 10.91
C THR A 173 12.68 7.75 11.75
N GLY A 174 11.37 8.01 11.80
CA GLY A 174 10.81 9.25 12.36
C GLY A 174 11.04 10.48 11.49
N LYS A 175 11.80 10.37 10.39
CA LYS A 175 11.86 11.39 9.35
C LYS A 175 10.63 11.24 8.45
N THR A 176 9.92 12.33 8.23
CA THR A 176 8.77 12.38 7.33
C THR A 176 9.13 13.27 6.15
N ALA A 177 8.87 12.82 4.91
CA ALA A 177 8.95 13.70 3.77
C ALA A 177 7.99 14.87 3.95
N THR A 178 8.40 16.09 3.61
CA THR A 178 7.48 17.22 3.68
C THR A 178 6.31 16.99 2.72
N PRO A 179 5.13 17.58 2.97
CA PRO A 179 4.01 17.47 2.04
C PRO A 179 4.39 17.87 0.60
N GLN A 180 5.26 18.86 0.44
CA GLN A 180 5.75 19.28 -0.88
C GLN A 180 6.64 18.22 -1.54
N GLN A 181 7.50 17.54 -0.78
CA GLN A 181 8.31 16.43 -1.31
C GLN A 181 7.45 15.23 -1.70
N ALA A 182 6.40 14.93 -0.93
CA ALA A 182 5.45 13.88 -1.28
C ALA A 182 4.66 14.26 -2.55
N GLN A 183 4.13 15.49 -2.60
CA GLN A 183 3.40 16.01 -3.76
C GLN A 183 4.24 15.98 -5.03
N GLU A 184 5.50 16.43 -4.97
CA GLU A 184 6.40 16.44 -6.12
C GLU A 184 6.54 15.05 -6.75
N VAL A 185 6.79 14.01 -5.95
CA VAL A 185 6.98 12.66 -6.47
C VAL A 185 5.66 12.06 -6.97
N HIS A 186 4.54 12.32 -6.27
CA HIS A 186 3.22 11.86 -6.69
C HIS A 186 2.78 12.47 -8.02
N GLU A 187 2.97 13.77 -8.21
CA GLU A 187 2.67 14.47 -9.46
C GLU A 187 3.50 13.89 -10.63
N LYS A 188 4.80 13.68 -10.41
CA LYS A 188 5.71 13.07 -11.39
C LYS A 188 5.33 11.63 -11.73
N LEU A 189 4.96 10.81 -10.74
CA LEU A 189 4.44 9.46 -10.98
C LEU A 189 3.13 9.48 -11.77
N ARG A 190 2.22 10.42 -11.48
CA ARG A 190 0.98 10.57 -12.25
C ARG A 190 1.26 10.99 -13.68
N GLY A 191 2.21 11.91 -13.90
CA GLY A 191 2.70 12.29 -15.23
C GLY A 191 3.34 11.11 -15.99
N TRP A 192 4.08 10.26 -15.27
CA TRP A 192 4.64 9.04 -15.83
C TRP A 192 3.55 8.06 -16.28
N LEU A 193 2.54 7.80 -15.43
CA LEU A 193 1.40 6.95 -15.79
C LEU A 193 0.63 7.49 -17.00
N LYS A 194 0.46 8.81 -17.07
CA LYS A 194 -0.21 9.48 -18.20
C LYS A 194 0.53 9.23 -19.51
N SER A 195 1.85 9.33 -19.48
CA SER A 195 2.71 9.25 -20.67
C SER A 195 2.99 7.82 -21.11
N ASN A 196 3.07 6.88 -20.16
CA ASN A 196 3.51 5.50 -20.41
C ASN A 196 2.39 4.46 -20.34
N VAL A 197 1.22 4.81 -19.80
CA VAL A 197 0.06 3.90 -19.74
C VAL A 197 -1.15 4.54 -20.43
N SER A 198 -1.77 5.54 -19.81
CA SER A 198 -2.81 6.37 -20.42
C SER A 198 -3.24 7.49 -19.46
N ASP A 199 -3.85 8.54 -20.00
CA ASP A 199 -4.47 9.59 -19.19
C ASP A 199 -5.57 9.03 -18.27
N ALA A 200 -6.39 8.09 -18.76
CA ALA A 200 -7.43 7.45 -17.95
C ALA A 200 -6.86 6.75 -16.72
N VAL A 201 -5.79 5.94 -16.90
CA VAL A 201 -5.10 5.28 -15.79
C VAL A 201 -4.50 6.30 -14.82
N ALA A 202 -3.85 7.34 -15.33
CA ALA A 202 -3.26 8.37 -14.47
C ALA A 202 -4.32 9.09 -13.61
N GLN A 203 -5.51 9.34 -14.15
CA GLN A 203 -6.58 10.00 -13.40
C GLN A 203 -7.30 9.08 -12.41
N SER A 204 -7.37 7.77 -12.66
CA SER A 204 -8.07 6.81 -11.81
C SER A 204 -7.20 6.11 -10.76
N THR A 205 -5.91 5.90 -11.05
CA THR A 205 -5.01 5.19 -10.14
C THR A 205 -4.75 6.03 -8.90
N ARG A 206 -4.92 5.41 -7.73
CA ARG A 206 -4.60 6.01 -6.44
C ARG A 206 -3.10 5.87 -6.20
N ILE A 207 -2.46 6.99 -5.89
CA ILE A 207 -1.06 7.05 -5.45
C ILE A 207 -1.06 7.47 -3.98
N ILE A 208 -0.70 6.55 -3.09
CA ILE A 208 -0.68 6.74 -1.65
C ILE A 208 0.74 6.94 -1.14
N TYR A 209 0.89 7.73 -0.09
CA TYR A 209 2.17 7.98 0.55
C TYR A 209 2.40 6.99 1.70
N GLY A 210 3.51 6.26 1.69
CA GLY A 210 3.85 5.23 2.69
C GLY A 210 5.06 5.55 3.56
N GLY A 211 5.39 6.82 3.75
CA GLY A 211 6.39 7.23 4.75
C GLY A 211 5.81 7.34 6.17
N SER A 212 6.53 8.02 7.06
CA SER A 212 6.10 8.26 8.45
C SER A 212 4.87 9.18 8.53
N VAL A 213 3.68 8.57 8.53
CA VAL A 213 2.37 9.22 8.72
C VAL A 213 1.90 9.04 10.17
N THR A 214 1.45 10.12 10.80
CA THR A 214 0.84 10.14 12.14
C THR A 214 -0.46 10.91 12.12
N GLY A 215 -1.25 10.82 13.20
CA GLY A 215 -2.46 11.63 13.34
C GLY A 215 -2.19 13.14 13.20
N ALA A 216 -1.03 13.61 13.64
CA ALA A 216 -0.64 15.02 13.58
C ALA A 216 -0.25 15.52 12.17
N THR A 217 0.30 14.65 11.31
CA THR A 217 0.81 15.05 9.98
C THR A 217 -0.14 14.71 8.84
N CYS A 218 -1.09 13.81 9.06
CA CYS A 218 -1.91 13.24 8.00
C CYS A 218 -2.75 14.28 7.23
N LYS A 219 -3.30 15.31 7.90
CA LYS A 219 -4.15 16.30 7.23
C LYS A 219 -3.40 17.16 6.20
N GLU A 220 -2.17 17.55 6.51
CA GLU A 220 -1.36 18.37 5.60
C GLU A 220 -0.83 17.56 4.41
N LEU A 221 -0.55 16.26 4.62
CA LEU A 221 -0.24 15.35 3.52
C LEU A 221 -1.47 15.08 2.65
N ALA A 222 -2.65 14.88 3.27
CA ALA A 222 -3.90 14.59 2.56
C ALA A 222 -4.47 15.78 1.78
N SER A 223 -4.00 17.01 2.08
CA SER A 223 -4.38 18.21 1.35
C SER A 223 -3.63 18.38 0.02
N GLN A 224 -2.57 17.59 -0.21
CA GLN A 224 -1.82 17.62 -1.46
C GLN A 224 -2.64 16.97 -2.59
N PRO A 225 -2.72 17.59 -3.78
CA PRO A 225 -3.69 17.21 -4.82
C PRO A 225 -3.44 15.83 -5.43
N ASP A 226 -2.20 15.34 -5.44
CA ASP A 226 -1.85 14.02 -6.00
C ASP A 226 -1.65 12.94 -4.94
N VAL A 227 -1.82 13.27 -3.65
CA VAL A 227 -1.77 12.31 -2.54
C VAL A 227 -3.17 11.74 -2.29
N ASP A 228 -3.38 10.50 -2.71
CA ASP A 228 -4.68 9.82 -2.65
C ASP A 228 -4.89 9.01 -1.37
N GLY A 229 -3.97 9.14 -0.40
CA GLY A 229 -4.05 8.48 0.90
C GLY A 229 -2.72 7.94 1.39
N PHE A 230 -2.75 6.91 2.25
CA PHE A 230 -1.60 6.49 3.03
C PHE A 230 -1.41 4.97 3.12
N LEU A 231 -0.15 4.54 3.20
CA LEU A 231 0.22 3.21 3.69
C LEU A 231 0.94 3.37 5.04
N VAL A 232 0.23 3.10 6.13
CA VAL A 232 0.65 3.44 7.49
C VAL A 232 1.30 2.25 8.16
N GLY A 233 2.55 2.42 8.61
CA GLY A 233 3.27 1.42 9.41
C GLY A 233 2.88 1.45 10.89
N GLY A 234 3.78 1.91 11.76
CA GLY A 234 3.62 1.82 13.22
C GLY A 234 2.37 2.50 13.80
N ALA A 235 1.91 3.60 13.20
CA ALA A 235 0.67 4.26 13.63
C ALA A 235 -0.59 3.42 13.36
N SER A 236 -0.54 2.44 12.45
CA SER A 236 -1.67 1.54 12.17
C SER A 236 -1.97 0.54 13.29
N LEU A 237 -1.05 0.41 14.26
CA LEU A 237 -1.19 -0.44 15.44
C LEU A 237 -1.75 0.31 16.66
N LYS A 238 -2.14 1.58 16.47
CA LYS A 238 -2.55 2.49 17.54
C LYS A 238 -3.92 3.10 17.26
N PRO A 239 -4.61 3.63 18.29
CA PRO A 239 -5.88 4.34 18.11
C PRO A 239 -5.80 5.51 17.11
N GLU A 240 -4.64 6.17 17.00
CA GLU A 240 -4.42 7.29 16.05
C GLU A 240 -4.62 6.89 14.58
N PHE A 241 -4.66 5.59 14.24
CA PHE A 241 -5.00 5.15 12.89
C PHE A 241 -6.41 5.61 12.47
N VAL A 242 -7.34 5.75 13.42
CA VAL A 242 -8.67 6.30 13.18
C VAL A 242 -8.59 7.76 12.76
N ASP A 243 -7.71 8.57 13.36
CA ASP A 243 -7.51 9.95 12.96
C ASP A 243 -6.97 10.04 11.53
N ILE A 244 -6.06 9.14 11.16
CA ILE A 244 -5.50 9.06 9.81
C ILE A 244 -6.55 8.64 8.76
N ILE A 245 -7.44 7.70 9.09
CA ILE A 245 -8.60 7.34 8.26
C ILE A 245 -9.51 8.56 8.00
N ASN A 246 -9.58 9.48 8.96
CA ASN A 246 -10.36 10.71 8.91
C ASN A 246 -9.55 11.93 8.44
N ALA A 247 -8.39 11.75 7.78
CA ALA A 247 -7.49 12.85 7.43
C ALA A 247 -8.11 13.91 6.49
N LYS A 248 -9.14 13.56 5.71
CA LYS A 248 -9.89 14.48 4.84
C LYS A 248 -11.15 15.10 5.48
N GLN A 249 -11.40 14.82 6.76
CA GLN A 249 -12.53 15.36 7.52
C GLN A 249 -12.15 16.63 8.29
#